data_AF-A0AAW6VGJ0-F1
#
_entry.id   AF-A0AAW6VGJ0-F1
#
_cell.length_a   1.000
_cell.length_b   1.000
_cell.length_c   1.000
_cell.angle_alpha   90.00
_cell.angle_beta   90.00
_cell.angle_gamma   90.00
#
_symmetry.space_group_name_H-M   'P 1'
#
loop_
_entity.id
_entity.type
_entity.pdbx_description
1 polymer ?
#
loop_
_entity_poly.entity_id
_entity_poly.type
_entity_poly.pdbx_seq_one_letter_code
_entity_poly.pdbx_strand_id
1 'polypeptide(L)'
;MKTFFKVSTLYLLFLNTLNAIETLNSTNFDLKTNCQINSSVNNDNLFIGVGYIFNDETLENKACFIKYDISNKQLIQEKSFTNIHSFYKIISYNDEYFFLGTKLLAEEYNIGRSYADRGFTGLLLKLNKDFDIEKEIEIELSGFGNVKDFQIDNNKIVVLIAIKNSTIYDEELFATLFLNTFDTNLELLENLELKTNDCLANSFYINEDKYIITDDYHKKICTFNKNGYMEKCLEKE
;
A
#
# COMPACT_ATOMS: atom_id res chain seq x y z
N MET A 1 -38.29 -13.75 -10.45
CA MET A 1 -37.08 -14.34 -9.80
C MET A 1 -35.82 -13.82 -10.48
N LYS A 2 -35.38 -12.59 -10.19
CA LYS A 2 -34.13 -12.00 -10.70
C LYS A 2 -33.62 -10.98 -9.69
N THR A 3 -33.26 -11.43 -8.50
CA THR A 3 -32.71 -10.53 -7.45
C THR A 3 -31.72 -11.19 -6.50
N PHE A 4 -31.49 -12.50 -6.57
CA PHE A 4 -30.64 -13.21 -5.59
C PHE A 4 -29.16 -13.38 -5.97
N PHE A 5 -28.73 -12.98 -7.18
CA PHE A 5 -27.36 -13.24 -7.63
C PHE A 5 -26.36 -12.08 -7.47
N LYS A 6 -26.81 -10.85 -7.16
CA LYS A 6 -25.90 -9.69 -7.02
C LYS A 6 -25.44 -9.41 -5.58
N VAL A 7 -26.12 -9.96 -4.59
CA VAL A 7 -25.76 -9.77 -3.17
C VAL A 7 -24.62 -10.71 -2.76
N SER A 8 -24.52 -11.89 -3.39
CA SER A 8 -23.51 -12.91 -3.07
C SER A 8 -22.07 -12.50 -3.41
N THR A 9 -21.83 -11.82 -4.54
CA THR A 9 -20.47 -11.42 -4.95
C THR A 9 -19.92 -10.26 -4.12
N LEU A 10 -20.78 -9.31 -3.70
CA LEU A 10 -20.38 -8.25 -2.79
C LEU A 10 -20.08 -8.82 -1.39
N TYR A 11 -20.84 -9.83 -0.95
CA TYR A 11 -20.61 -10.52 0.32
C TYR A 11 -19.30 -11.32 0.31
N LEU A 12 -18.92 -11.94 -0.82
CA LEU A 12 -17.64 -12.64 -0.99
C LEU A 12 -16.42 -11.70 -0.94
N LEU A 13 -16.53 -10.49 -1.51
CA LEU A 13 -15.51 -9.45 -1.38
C LEU A 13 -15.41 -8.93 0.07
N PHE A 14 -16.54 -8.75 0.75
CA PHE A 14 -16.56 -8.36 2.17
C PHE A 14 -16.01 -9.45 3.11
N LEU A 15 -16.26 -10.73 2.83
CA LEU A 15 -15.72 -11.86 3.59
C LEU A 15 -14.20 -11.99 3.44
N ASN A 16 -13.65 -11.70 2.26
CA ASN A 16 -12.20 -11.62 2.09
C ASN A 16 -11.57 -10.44 2.86
N THR A 17 -12.27 -9.31 2.97
CA THR A 17 -11.79 -8.17 3.78
C THR A 17 -11.88 -8.40 5.30
N LEU A 18 -12.89 -9.16 5.77
CA LEU A 18 -12.95 -9.55 7.19
C LEU A 18 -11.87 -10.58 7.54
N ASN A 19 -11.57 -11.54 6.65
CA ASN A 19 -10.44 -12.45 6.85
C ASN A 19 -9.09 -11.72 6.88
N ALA A 20 -8.92 -10.65 6.10
CA ALA A 20 -7.68 -9.86 6.11
C ALA A 20 -7.51 -9.01 7.38
N ILE A 21 -8.61 -8.55 8.00
CA ILE A 21 -8.57 -7.82 9.28
C ILE A 21 -8.43 -8.80 10.46
N GLU A 22 -8.97 -10.02 10.37
CA GLU A 22 -8.80 -11.06 11.39
C GLU A 22 -7.39 -11.70 11.38
N THR A 23 -6.61 -11.56 10.31
CA THR A 23 -5.21 -12.05 10.29
C THR A 23 -4.23 -11.26 11.16
N LEU A 24 -4.61 -10.09 11.70
CA LEU A 24 -3.77 -9.36 12.67
C LEU A 24 -3.93 -9.85 14.12
N ASN A 25 -4.97 -10.64 14.44
CA ASN A 25 -5.24 -11.12 15.80
C ASN A 25 -4.92 -12.60 16.03
N SER A 26 -4.35 -13.33 15.07
CA SER A 26 -4.12 -14.78 15.19
C SER A 26 -2.66 -15.24 15.19
N THR A 27 -1.67 -14.35 15.27
CA THR A 27 -0.28 -14.75 15.55
C THR A 27 -0.12 -15.01 17.05
N ASN A 28 -0.49 -16.20 17.51
CA ASN A 28 -0.38 -16.70 18.90
C ASN A 28 1.08 -16.92 19.38
N PHE A 29 2.04 -16.13 18.91
CA PHE A 29 3.45 -16.25 19.29
C PHE A 29 4.08 -14.88 19.58
N ASP A 30 4.89 -14.82 20.64
CA ASP A 30 5.60 -13.60 21.04
C ASP A 30 6.76 -13.32 20.07
N LEU A 31 6.54 -12.36 19.18
CA LEU A 31 7.58 -11.81 18.30
C LEU A 31 8.48 -10.86 19.09
N LYS A 32 9.68 -11.31 19.43
CA LYS A 32 10.72 -10.46 20.03
C LYS A 32 11.43 -9.66 18.92
N THR A 33 10.85 -8.54 18.52
CA THR A 33 11.41 -7.63 17.50
C THR A 33 11.15 -6.18 17.87
N ASN A 34 12.01 -5.27 17.41
CA ASN A 34 11.79 -3.82 17.50
C ASN A 34 11.02 -3.28 16.29
N CYS A 35 10.79 -4.11 15.28
CA CYS A 35 10.08 -3.77 14.06
C CYS A 35 8.56 -3.69 14.33
N GLN A 36 7.98 -2.49 14.16
CA GLN A 36 6.53 -2.30 14.18
C GLN A 36 5.96 -2.75 12.83
N ILE A 37 5.20 -3.84 12.83
CA ILE A 37 4.75 -4.51 11.60
C ILE A 37 3.52 -3.83 11.01
N ASN A 38 3.66 -3.36 9.77
CA ASN A 38 2.56 -2.78 8.98
C ASN A 38 1.86 -3.83 8.12
N SER A 39 2.60 -4.83 7.65
CA SER A 39 2.09 -5.88 6.77
C SER A 39 2.89 -7.16 6.94
N SER A 40 2.21 -8.28 6.78
CA SER A 40 2.80 -9.60 6.91
C SER A 40 2.23 -10.59 5.90
N VAL A 41 3.01 -11.63 5.63
CA VAL A 41 2.59 -12.84 4.94
C VAL A 41 3.02 -14.01 5.80
N ASN A 42 2.12 -14.94 6.07
CA ASN A 42 2.40 -16.11 6.89
C ASN A 42 1.83 -17.40 6.29
N ASN A 43 2.47 -18.51 6.62
CA ASN A 43 1.96 -19.86 6.45
C ASN A 43 2.27 -20.68 7.71
N ASP A 44 1.99 -21.98 7.71
CA ASP A 44 2.15 -22.84 8.89
C ASP A 44 3.57 -22.86 9.49
N ASN A 45 4.60 -22.56 8.68
CA ASN A 45 6.01 -22.68 9.08
C ASN A 45 6.75 -21.35 9.15
N LEU A 46 6.30 -20.35 8.38
CA LEU A 46 7.04 -19.12 8.16
C LEU A 46 6.14 -17.90 8.31
N PHE A 47 6.65 -16.92 9.06
CA PHE A 47 6.13 -15.57 9.11
C PHE A 47 7.13 -14.61 8.47
N ILE A 48 6.63 -13.76 7.60
CA ILE A 48 7.38 -12.64 7.02
C ILE A 48 6.62 -11.36 7.37
N GLY A 49 7.31 -10.36 7.89
CA GLY A 49 6.73 -9.07 8.23
C GLY A 49 7.59 -7.91 7.73
N VAL A 50 6.95 -6.82 7.39
CA VAL A 50 7.61 -5.56 7.07
C VAL A 50 6.95 -4.41 7.81
N GLY A 51 7.73 -3.36 8.04
CA GLY A 51 7.24 -2.18 8.72
C GLY A 51 8.33 -1.16 8.96
N TYR A 52 8.36 -0.58 10.15
CA TYR A 52 9.36 0.41 10.55
C TYR A 52 9.84 0.23 11.99
N ILE A 53 11.04 0.73 12.27
CA ILE A 53 11.58 0.96 13.60
C ILE A 53 11.61 2.47 13.79
N PHE A 54 10.89 2.97 14.81
CA PHE A 54 10.94 4.38 15.19
C PHE A 54 12.07 4.59 16.20
N ASN A 55 12.89 5.62 15.97
CA ASN A 55 13.93 6.04 16.90
C ASN A 55 13.49 7.34 17.59
N ASP A 56 13.19 7.25 18.88
CA ASP A 56 12.72 8.38 19.71
C ASP A 56 13.73 9.52 19.84
N GLU A 57 15.03 9.26 19.74
CA GLU A 57 16.09 10.27 19.86
C GLU A 57 16.18 11.13 18.59
N THR A 58 16.14 10.47 17.43
CA THR A 58 16.24 11.14 16.12
C THR A 58 14.87 11.56 15.57
N LEU A 59 13.78 11.03 16.12
CA LEU A 59 12.42 11.13 15.60
C LEU A 59 12.29 10.63 14.15
N GLU A 60 13.08 9.62 13.78
CA GLU A 60 13.11 9.05 12.43
C GLU A 60 12.62 7.61 12.40
N ASN A 61 11.98 7.23 11.29
CA ASN A 61 11.68 5.85 10.96
C ASN A 61 12.75 5.26 10.05
N LYS A 62 13.05 3.98 10.25
CA LYS A 62 13.78 3.14 9.31
C LYS A 62 12.95 1.92 8.96
N ALA A 63 12.85 1.59 7.68
CA ALA A 63 12.11 0.43 7.25
C ALA A 63 12.77 -0.84 7.80
N CYS A 64 11.95 -1.82 8.15
CA CYS A 64 12.42 -3.09 8.68
C CYS A 64 11.68 -4.27 8.05
N PHE A 65 12.38 -5.39 8.03
CA PHE A 65 11.93 -6.68 7.54
C PHE A 65 12.24 -7.73 8.61
N ILE A 66 11.30 -8.63 8.84
CA ILE A 66 11.46 -9.77 9.74
C ILE A 66 11.08 -11.07 9.04
N LYS A 67 11.84 -12.11 9.34
CA LYS A 67 11.58 -13.51 8.95
C LYS A 67 11.62 -14.36 10.21
N TYR A 68 10.54 -15.08 10.48
CA TYR A 68 10.37 -15.83 11.72
C TYR A 68 9.90 -17.25 11.42
N ASP A 69 10.57 -18.23 12.03
CA ASP A 69 10.19 -19.64 12.00
C ASP A 69 9.10 -19.89 13.04
N ILE A 70 7.88 -20.17 12.57
CA ILE A 70 6.73 -20.40 13.46
C ILE A 70 6.87 -21.75 14.16
N SER A 71 7.36 -22.77 13.45
CA SER A 71 7.48 -24.13 13.97
C SER A 71 8.50 -24.22 15.10
N ASN A 72 9.64 -23.54 14.94
CA ASN A 72 10.73 -23.51 15.91
C ASN A 72 10.65 -22.32 16.88
N LYS A 73 9.66 -21.44 16.69
CA LYS A 73 9.46 -20.21 17.48
C LYS A 73 10.72 -19.34 17.55
N GLN A 74 11.39 -19.17 16.41
CA GLN A 74 12.69 -18.53 16.34
C GLN A 74 12.71 -17.43 15.28
N LEU A 75 13.26 -16.26 15.65
CA LEU A 75 13.59 -15.22 14.69
C LEU A 75 14.75 -15.70 13.82
N ILE A 76 14.50 -15.83 12.51
CA ILE A 76 15.51 -16.22 11.53
C ILE A 76 16.32 -14.99 11.14
N GLN A 77 15.64 -13.87 10.89
CA GLN A 77 16.25 -12.66 10.35
C GLN A 77 15.46 -11.41 10.76
N GLU A 78 16.19 -10.36 11.12
CA GLU A 78 15.67 -8.99 11.20
C GLU A 78 16.66 -8.08 10.46
N LYS A 79 16.17 -7.33 9.48
CA LYS A 79 16.96 -6.45 8.62
C LYS A 79 16.34 -5.06 8.60
N SER A 80 17.16 -4.05 8.84
CA SER A 80 16.77 -2.64 8.73
C SER A 80 17.37 -1.99 7.48
N PHE A 81 16.66 -1.04 6.89
CA PHE A 81 17.08 -0.34 5.69
C PHE A 81 17.26 1.15 6.03
N THR A 82 18.48 1.67 5.91
CA THR A 82 18.79 3.04 6.33
C THR A 82 18.21 4.09 5.39
N ASN A 83 18.07 3.75 4.11
CA ASN A 83 17.65 4.70 3.07
C ASN A 83 16.16 4.56 2.72
N ILE A 84 15.41 3.77 3.49
CA ILE A 84 13.98 3.56 3.30
C ILE A 84 13.32 3.92 4.61
N HIS A 85 12.35 4.83 4.56
CA HIS A 85 11.66 5.35 5.73
C HIS A 85 10.76 4.29 6.38
N SER A 86 9.94 3.61 5.58
CA SER A 86 9.02 2.58 6.04
C SER A 86 8.63 1.64 4.90
N PHE A 87 8.31 0.40 5.25
CA PHE A 87 7.54 -0.49 4.38
C PHE A 87 6.08 -0.53 4.85
N TYR A 88 5.15 -0.47 3.90
CA TYR A 88 3.72 -0.45 4.20
C TYR A 88 3.07 -1.78 3.90
N LYS A 89 3.45 -2.44 2.80
CA LYS A 89 2.75 -3.63 2.34
C LYS A 89 3.67 -4.58 1.58
N ILE A 90 3.45 -5.88 1.82
CA ILE A 90 4.07 -7.00 1.11
C ILE A 90 3.06 -7.54 0.11
N ILE A 91 3.51 -7.89 -1.08
CA ILE A 91 2.75 -8.74 -1.99
C ILE A 91 3.58 -9.95 -2.42
N SER A 92 2.97 -11.12 -2.33
CA SER A 92 3.47 -12.35 -2.91
C SER A 92 2.82 -12.60 -4.28
N TYR A 93 3.62 -12.95 -5.28
CA TYR A 93 3.13 -13.31 -6.61
C TYR A 93 4.09 -14.27 -7.31
N ASN A 94 3.62 -15.44 -7.75
CA ASN A 94 4.41 -16.46 -8.46
C ASN A 94 5.80 -16.73 -7.82
N ASP A 95 5.82 -16.97 -6.50
CA ASP A 95 7.02 -17.18 -5.68
C ASP A 95 7.95 -15.96 -5.51
N GLU A 96 7.57 -14.79 -6.04
CA GLU A 96 8.28 -13.53 -5.86
C GLU A 96 7.62 -12.68 -4.78
N TYR A 97 8.41 -11.78 -4.18
CA TYR A 97 7.95 -10.82 -3.19
C TYR A 97 8.24 -9.39 -3.64
N PHE A 98 7.22 -8.54 -3.51
CA PHE A 98 7.28 -7.13 -3.80
C PHE A 98 7.00 -6.34 -2.53
N PHE A 99 7.86 -5.38 -2.22
CA PHE A 99 7.66 -4.46 -1.10
C PHE A 99 7.31 -3.08 -1.62
N LEU A 100 6.25 -2.50 -1.06
CA LEU A 100 5.97 -1.08 -1.18
C LEU A 100 6.50 -0.36 0.04
N GLY A 101 7.34 0.64 -0.20
CA GLY A 101 7.89 1.50 0.84
C GLY A 101 7.90 2.96 0.44
N THR A 102 8.48 3.77 1.32
CA THR A 102 8.73 5.18 1.06
C THR A 102 10.16 5.57 1.40
N LYS A 103 10.68 6.55 0.67
CA LYS A 103 11.86 7.34 1.01
C LYS A 103 11.42 8.71 1.50
N LEU A 104 12.13 9.26 2.48
CA LEU A 104 12.00 10.68 2.80
C LEU A 104 12.56 11.52 1.64
N LEU A 105 11.88 12.60 1.27
CA LEU A 105 12.48 13.60 0.39
C LEU A 105 13.69 14.26 1.07
N ALA A 106 14.67 14.67 0.27
CA ALA A 106 15.84 15.38 0.75
C ALA A 106 15.48 16.66 1.53
N GLU A 107 16.30 17.01 2.53
CA GLU A 107 16.04 18.11 3.48
C GLU A 107 15.75 19.47 2.81
N GLU A 108 16.33 19.75 1.64
CA GLU A 108 16.10 20.98 0.87
C GLU A 108 14.61 21.18 0.50
N TYR A 109 13.85 20.10 0.32
CA TYR A 109 12.41 20.14 0.05
C TYR A 109 11.54 20.29 1.32
N ASN A 110 12.15 20.19 2.51
CA ASN A 110 11.47 20.12 3.81
C ASN A 110 11.68 21.36 4.69
N ILE A 111 12.43 22.38 4.23
CA ILE A 111 12.69 23.60 5.00
C ILE A 111 11.36 24.32 5.30
N GLY A 112 11.04 24.47 6.58
CA GLY A 112 9.86 25.21 7.06
C GLY A 112 8.57 24.39 7.20
N ARG A 113 8.62 23.07 7.09
CA ARG A 113 7.44 22.19 7.18
C ARG A 113 7.42 21.36 8.46
N SER A 114 6.22 21.09 8.98
CA SER A 114 6.07 20.16 10.10
C SER A 114 6.47 18.74 9.66
N TYR A 115 6.87 17.88 10.60
CA TYR A 115 7.25 16.49 10.28
C TYR A 115 6.10 15.72 9.59
N ALA A 116 4.85 16.06 9.90
CA ALA A 116 3.65 15.50 9.26
C ALA A 116 3.44 15.95 7.80
N ASP A 117 4.13 17.02 7.38
CA ASP A 117 4.03 17.62 6.04
C ASP A 117 5.26 17.33 5.15
N ARG A 118 6.20 16.50 5.64
CA ARG A 118 7.34 16.04 4.84
C ARG A 118 6.82 15.20 3.68
N GLY A 119 7.26 15.51 2.47
CA GLY A 119 6.92 14.70 1.31
C GLY A 119 7.72 13.40 1.30
N PHE A 120 7.14 12.37 0.69
CA PHE A 120 7.76 11.05 0.55
C PHE A 120 7.79 10.66 -0.92
N THR A 121 8.84 9.96 -1.34
CA THR A 121 8.89 9.28 -2.65
C THR A 121 8.45 7.84 -2.44
N GLY A 122 7.50 7.38 -3.25
CA GLY A 122 7.08 5.98 -3.27
C GLY A 122 8.17 5.07 -3.83
N LEU A 123 8.27 3.85 -3.32
CA LEU A 123 9.22 2.86 -3.80
C LEU A 123 8.55 1.52 -4.00
N LEU A 124 8.84 0.89 -5.14
CA LEU A 124 8.49 -0.49 -5.41
C LEU A 124 9.78 -1.31 -5.54
N LEU A 125 9.91 -2.32 -4.68
CA LEU A 125 11.09 -3.19 -4.63
C LEU A 125 10.71 -4.62 -4.98
N LYS A 126 11.50 -5.25 -5.86
CA LYS A 126 11.50 -6.69 -6.09
C LYS A 126 12.62 -7.32 -5.27
N LEU A 127 12.32 -8.45 -4.64
CA LEU A 127 13.25 -9.17 -3.79
C LEU A 127 13.61 -10.54 -4.36
N ASN A 128 14.83 -11.00 -4.05
CA ASN A 128 15.22 -12.38 -4.25
C ASN A 128 14.63 -13.29 -3.15
N LYS A 129 14.90 -14.60 -3.28
CA LYS A 129 14.48 -15.63 -2.30
C LYS A 129 15.07 -15.45 -0.89
N ASP A 130 16.16 -14.70 -0.80
CA ASP A 130 16.85 -14.35 0.45
C ASP A 130 16.44 -12.97 1.00
N PHE A 131 15.44 -12.32 0.36
CA PHE A 131 14.90 -11.01 0.72
C PHE A 131 15.91 -9.86 0.59
N ASP A 132 16.89 -9.99 -0.31
CA ASP A 132 17.70 -8.88 -0.79
C ASP A 132 17.02 -8.20 -1.98
N ILE A 133 17.26 -6.90 -2.11
CA ILE A 133 16.69 -6.06 -3.18
C ILE A 133 17.37 -6.44 -4.50
N GLU A 134 16.62 -7.02 -5.42
CA GLU A 134 17.09 -7.31 -6.78
C GLU A 134 16.90 -6.11 -7.70
N LYS A 135 15.74 -5.46 -7.60
CA LYS A 135 15.37 -4.31 -8.42
C LYS A 135 14.55 -3.32 -7.60
N GLU A 136 14.80 -2.05 -7.86
CA GLU A 136 14.14 -0.93 -7.22
C GLU A 136 13.62 0.03 -8.29
N ILE A 137 12.39 0.48 -8.14
CA ILE A 137 11.82 1.58 -8.92
C ILE A 137 11.36 2.67 -7.98
N GLU A 138 11.87 3.88 -8.26
CA GLU A 138 11.31 5.09 -7.70
C GLU A 138 10.02 5.42 -8.43
N ILE A 139 8.97 5.60 -7.64
CA ILE A 139 7.67 6.03 -8.14
C ILE A 139 7.67 7.54 -8.01
N GLU A 140 8.16 8.20 -9.06
CA GLU A 140 8.34 9.65 -9.09
C GLU A 140 6.98 10.35 -9.02
N LEU A 141 6.82 11.22 -8.02
CA LEU A 141 5.61 11.99 -7.80
C LEU A 141 5.89 13.44 -8.16
N SER A 142 5.28 13.92 -9.23
CA SER A 142 5.19 15.36 -9.49
C SER A 142 4.17 15.98 -8.52
N GLY A 143 4.52 16.08 -7.23
CA GLY A 143 3.67 16.64 -6.16
C GLY A 143 3.78 15.90 -4.82
N PHE A 144 3.22 16.50 -3.76
CA PHE A 144 3.15 15.92 -2.41
C PHE A 144 2.14 14.76 -2.37
N GLY A 145 2.52 13.62 -2.92
CA GLY A 145 1.73 12.40 -2.91
C GLY A 145 2.23 11.39 -1.89
N ASN A 146 1.31 10.60 -1.35
CA ASN A 146 1.65 9.38 -0.63
C ASN A 146 1.16 8.20 -1.46
N VAL A 147 2.00 7.17 -1.63
CA VAL A 147 1.47 5.88 -2.11
C VAL A 147 0.50 5.38 -1.04
N LYS A 148 -0.72 5.05 -1.47
CA LYS A 148 -1.78 4.63 -0.56
C LYS A 148 -1.95 3.14 -0.53
N ASP A 149 -1.83 2.52 -1.70
CA ASP A 149 -2.02 1.09 -1.82
C ASP A 149 -1.39 0.58 -3.13
N PHE A 150 -1.22 -0.73 -3.24
CA PHE A 150 -0.82 -1.43 -4.47
C PHE A 150 -1.46 -2.81 -4.54
N GLN A 151 -1.65 -3.32 -5.75
CA GLN A 151 -2.25 -4.62 -6.04
C GLN A 151 -1.53 -5.22 -7.24
N ILE A 152 -1.50 -6.54 -7.36
CA ILE A 152 -1.12 -7.17 -8.62
C ILE A 152 -2.27 -8.02 -9.15
N ASP A 153 -2.48 -7.96 -10.47
CA ASP A 153 -3.44 -8.76 -11.22
C ASP A 153 -2.85 -9.10 -12.58
N ASN A 154 -3.02 -10.32 -13.07
CA ASN A 154 -2.63 -10.74 -14.42
C ASN A 154 -1.17 -10.36 -14.82
N ASN A 155 -0.19 -10.56 -13.92
CA ASN A 155 1.23 -10.15 -14.04
C ASN A 155 1.46 -8.63 -14.11
N LYS A 156 0.47 -7.81 -13.76
CA LYS A 156 0.60 -6.35 -13.67
C LYS A 156 0.57 -5.92 -12.21
N ILE A 157 1.53 -5.11 -11.80
CA ILE A 157 1.55 -4.43 -10.52
C ILE A 157 0.93 -3.06 -10.73
N VAL A 158 -0.17 -2.77 -10.06
CA VAL A 158 -0.81 -1.46 -10.06
C VAL A 158 -0.49 -0.78 -8.74
N VAL A 159 -0.07 0.47 -8.80
CA VAL A 159 0.24 1.29 -7.62
C VAL A 159 -0.69 2.49 -7.61
N LEU A 160 -1.50 2.62 -6.55
CA LEU A 160 -2.34 3.79 -6.30
C LEU A 160 -1.57 4.81 -5.48
N ILE A 161 -1.54 6.01 -6.02
CA ILE A 161 -0.92 7.16 -5.42
C ILE A 161 -2.00 8.20 -5.24
N ALA A 162 -2.08 8.80 -4.05
CA ALA A 162 -2.96 9.94 -3.81
C ALA A 162 -2.11 11.18 -3.51
N ILE A 163 -2.23 12.18 -4.38
CA ILE A 163 -1.72 13.54 -4.17
C ILE A 163 -2.84 14.39 -3.60
N LYS A 164 -2.72 14.78 -2.34
CA LYS A 164 -3.67 15.66 -1.68
C LYS A 164 -3.28 17.10 -1.98
N ASN A 165 -4.12 17.81 -2.74
CA ASN A 165 -4.00 19.26 -2.86
C ASN A 165 -5.07 19.87 -1.94
N SER A 166 -4.71 20.21 -0.71
CA SER A 166 -5.58 21.04 0.12
C SER A 166 -5.41 22.49 -0.30
N THR A 167 -6.39 23.05 -1.01
CA THR A 167 -6.49 24.50 -1.15
C THR A 167 -7.07 25.07 0.14
N ILE A 168 -6.38 26.08 0.71
CA ILE A 168 -6.71 26.76 1.98
C ILE A 168 -8.09 27.47 1.92
N TYR A 169 -8.72 27.56 0.74
CA TYR A 169 -9.73 28.57 0.49
C TYR A 169 -11.20 28.15 0.61
N ASP A 170 -11.57 26.85 0.58
CA ASP A 170 -12.99 26.48 0.49
C ASP A 170 -13.41 25.21 1.27
N GLU A 171 -12.62 24.73 2.24
CA GLU A 171 -12.89 23.45 2.96
C GLU A 171 -13.00 22.19 2.06
N GLU A 172 -12.87 22.33 0.74
CA GLU A 172 -12.88 21.24 -0.23
C GLU A 172 -11.50 20.61 -0.35
N LEU A 173 -11.45 19.30 -0.14
CA LEU A 173 -10.23 18.52 -0.17
C LEU A 173 -10.09 17.84 -1.54
N PHE A 174 -9.29 18.44 -2.43
CA PHE A 174 -9.01 17.87 -3.74
C PHE A 174 -7.92 16.80 -3.67
N ALA A 175 -8.15 15.65 -4.30
CA ALA A 175 -7.14 14.62 -4.48
C ALA A 175 -6.96 14.30 -5.97
N THR A 176 -5.71 14.38 -6.44
CA THR A 176 -5.33 13.76 -7.71
C THR A 176 -4.80 12.37 -7.42
N LEU A 177 -5.38 11.36 -8.05
CA LEU A 177 -4.93 10.00 -7.91
C LEU A 177 -4.14 9.60 -9.16
N PHE A 178 -3.02 8.92 -8.97
CA PHE A 178 -2.25 8.33 -10.06
C PHE A 178 -2.23 6.82 -9.90
N LEU A 179 -2.64 6.11 -10.95
CA LEU A 179 -2.44 4.69 -11.11
C LEU A 179 -1.24 4.48 -12.01
N ASN A 180 -0.15 3.96 -11.45
CA ASN A 180 1.02 3.53 -12.21
C ASN A 180 0.93 2.01 -12.36
N THR A 181 1.01 1.48 -13.57
CA THR A 181 1.02 0.03 -13.81
C THR A 181 2.37 -0.43 -14.31
N PHE A 182 2.88 -1.52 -13.75
CA PHE A 182 4.16 -2.13 -14.09
C PHE A 182 3.95 -3.60 -14.45
N ASP A 183 4.82 -4.20 -15.25
CA ASP A 183 4.92 -5.66 -15.34
C ASP A 183 5.63 -6.24 -14.10
N THR A 184 5.68 -7.57 -13.99
CA THR A 184 6.42 -8.26 -12.91
C THR A 184 7.94 -8.05 -12.95
N ASN A 185 8.47 -7.58 -14.08
CA ASN A 185 9.87 -7.16 -14.19
C ASN A 185 10.07 -5.72 -13.74
N LEU A 186 9.03 -5.02 -13.27
CA LEU A 186 9.07 -3.60 -12.96
C LEU A 186 9.43 -2.77 -14.19
N GLU A 187 8.74 -2.97 -15.31
CA GLU A 187 8.74 -2.04 -16.44
C GLU A 187 7.39 -1.32 -16.47
N LEU A 188 7.42 0.02 -16.57
CA LEU A 188 6.21 0.83 -16.59
C LEU A 188 5.40 0.53 -17.86
N LEU A 189 4.14 0.11 -17.68
CA LEU A 189 3.20 -0.21 -18.74
C LEU A 189 2.27 0.96 -19.05
N GLU A 190 1.69 1.59 -18.03
CA GLU A 190 0.80 2.73 -18.20
C GLU A 190 0.76 3.66 -16.98
N ASN A 191 0.43 4.93 -17.23
CA ASN A 191 0.13 5.93 -16.22
C ASN A 191 -1.25 6.51 -16.46
N LEU A 192 -2.09 6.50 -15.43
CA LEU A 192 -3.45 7.01 -15.50
C LEU A 192 -3.72 7.99 -14.35
N GLU A 193 -4.20 9.18 -14.69
CA GLU A 193 -4.60 10.21 -13.73
C GLU A 193 -6.12 10.14 -13.49
N LEU A 194 -6.54 10.00 -12.24
CA LEU A 194 -7.94 10.08 -11.81
C LEU A 194 -8.13 11.36 -11.00
N LYS A 195 -9.04 12.23 -11.42
CA LYS A 195 -9.36 13.47 -10.70
C LYS A 195 -10.63 13.28 -9.90
N THR A 196 -10.54 13.55 -8.60
CA THR A 196 -11.69 13.48 -7.69
C THR A 196 -11.63 14.62 -6.67
N ASN A 197 -12.79 15.23 -6.45
CA ASN A 197 -12.97 16.26 -5.43
C ASN A 197 -13.69 15.68 -4.19
N ASP A 198 -14.18 14.44 -4.30
CA ASP A 198 -15.18 13.88 -3.40
C ASP A 198 -14.70 12.65 -2.63
N CYS A 199 -13.49 12.14 -2.94
CA CYS A 199 -12.95 10.99 -2.26
C CYS A 199 -11.44 11.08 -1.97
N LEU A 200 -11.10 10.68 -0.74
CA LEU A 200 -9.76 10.38 -0.27
C LEU A 200 -9.48 8.90 -0.50
N ALA A 201 -8.74 8.58 -1.57
CA ALA A 201 -8.41 7.19 -1.85
C ALA A 201 -7.54 6.60 -0.74
N ASN A 202 -8.06 5.61 -0.03
CA ASN A 202 -7.35 4.83 0.99
C ASN A 202 -6.81 3.53 0.41
N SER A 203 -7.63 2.82 -0.37
CA SER A 203 -7.27 1.54 -1.00
C SER A 203 -7.80 1.50 -2.42
N PHE A 204 -7.32 0.53 -3.22
CA PHE A 204 -7.96 0.21 -4.49
C PHE A 204 -8.04 -1.28 -4.78
N TYR A 205 -8.95 -1.62 -5.69
CA TYR A 205 -9.17 -2.97 -6.20
C TYR A 205 -9.34 -2.94 -7.71
N ILE A 206 -8.77 -3.93 -8.39
CA ILE A 206 -8.95 -4.18 -9.81
C ILE A 206 -10.08 -5.20 -9.98
N ASN A 207 -11.04 -4.90 -10.85
CA ASN A 207 -12.10 -5.82 -11.24
C ASN A 207 -12.33 -5.71 -12.75
N GLU A 208 -11.86 -6.69 -13.51
CA GLU A 208 -11.83 -6.64 -14.99
C GLU A 208 -11.15 -5.33 -15.46
N ASP A 209 -11.78 -4.58 -16.36
CA ASP A 209 -11.30 -3.29 -16.88
C ASP A 209 -11.71 -2.09 -15.99
N LYS A 210 -11.95 -2.32 -14.69
CA LYS A 210 -12.40 -1.28 -13.76
C LYS A 210 -11.50 -1.18 -12.53
N TYR A 211 -11.36 0.06 -12.07
CA TYR A 211 -10.65 0.39 -10.85
C TYR A 211 -11.66 0.81 -9.79
N ILE A 212 -11.61 0.19 -8.62
CA ILE A 212 -12.47 0.49 -7.49
C ILE A 212 -11.60 1.15 -6.44
N ILE A 213 -11.97 2.33 -5.98
CA ILE A 213 -11.27 3.08 -4.94
C ILE A 213 -12.17 3.17 -3.72
N THR A 214 -11.62 2.87 -2.55
CA THR A 214 -12.31 3.08 -1.28
C THR A 214 -11.82 4.35 -0.62
N ASP A 215 -12.75 5.07 -0.02
CA ASP A 215 -12.51 6.18 0.88
C ASP A 215 -13.16 5.82 2.20
N ASP A 216 -12.36 5.38 3.15
CA ASP A 216 -12.84 4.95 4.45
C ASP A 216 -13.23 6.14 5.33
N TYR A 217 -12.66 7.33 5.07
CA TYR A 217 -12.96 8.54 5.83
C TYR A 217 -14.37 9.04 5.54
N HIS A 218 -14.73 9.16 4.26
CA HIS A 218 -16.09 9.55 3.85
C HIS A 218 -17.03 8.35 3.67
N LYS A 219 -16.58 7.13 4.00
CA LYS A 219 -17.31 5.89 3.77
C LYS A 219 -17.81 5.78 2.34
N LYS A 220 -16.96 6.00 1.34
CA LYS A 220 -17.33 5.92 -0.08
C LYS A 220 -16.61 4.78 -0.79
N ILE A 221 -17.25 4.22 -1.80
CA ILE A 221 -16.66 3.29 -2.75
C ILE A 221 -16.96 3.81 -4.16
N CYS A 222 -15.91 4.28 -4.84
CA CYS A 222 -16.02 4.81 -6.20
C CYS A 222 -15.45 3.81 -7.20
N THR A 223 -16.08 3.71 -8.38
CA THR A 223 -15.63 2.89 -9.51
C THR A 223 -15.26 3.80 -10.68
N PHE A 224 -14.12 3.51 -11.29
CA PHE A 224 -13.58 4.20 -12.45
C PHE A 224 -13.41 3.18 -13.58
N ASN A 225 -13.65 3.62 -14.81
CA ASN A 225 -13.35 2.80 -15.98
C ASN A 225 -11.84 2.81 -16.30
N LYS A 226 -11.42 1.96 -17.24
CA LYS A 226 -10.03 1.87 -17.70
C LYS A 226 -9.39 3.17 -18.21
N ASN A 227 -10.20 4.14 -18.61
CA ASN A 227 -9.72 5.46 -19.06
C ASN A 227 -9.68 6.49 -17.93
N GLY A 228 -10.00 6.07 -16.71
CA GLY A 228 -9.90 6.89 -15.51
C GLY A 228 -11.10 7.78 -15.21
N TYR A 229 -12.22 7.59 -15.92
CA TYR A 229 -13.46 8.32 -15.61
C TYR A 229 -14.26 7.61 -14.52
N MET A 230 -14.69 8.38 -13.52
CA MET A 230 -15.59 7.88 -12.48
C MET A 230 -16.94 7.49 -13.09
N GLU A 231 -17.35 6.24 -12.90
CA GLU A 231 -18.64 5.71 -13.36
C GLU A 231 -19.70 5.80 -12.27
N LYS A 232 -19.31 5.54 -11.02
CA LYS A 232 -20.23 5.44 -9.89
C LYS A 232 -19.50 5.70 -8.59
N CYS A 233 -20.13 6.38 -7.64
CA CYS A 233 -19.66 6.39 -6.26
C CYS A 233 -20.82 6.17 -5.30
N LEU A 234 -20.61 5.28 -4.32
CA LEU A 234 -21.61 4.84 -3.36
C LEU A 234 -21.14 5.13 -1.93
N GLU A 235 -22.07 5.51 -1.06
CA GLU A 235 -21.85 5.52 0.38
C GLU A 235 -21.90 4.08 0.92
N LYS A 236 -21.02 3.79 1.88
CA LYS A 236 -20.88 2.54 2.64
C LYS A 236 -21.65 2.73 3.94
N GLU A 237 -22.64 1.88 4.17
CA GLU A 237 -23.47 1.88 5.40
C GLU A 237 -22.59 1.75 6.67
#